data_AF-A0A6V7IK68-F1
#
_entry.id   AF-A0A6V7IK68-F1
#
_cell.length_a   1.000
_cell.length_b   1.000
_cell.length_c   1.000
_cell.angle_alpha   90.00
_cell.angle_beta   90.00
_cell.angle_gamma   90.00
#
_symmetry.space_group_name_H-M   'P 1'
#
loop_
_entity.id
_entity.type
_entity.pdbx_description
1 polymer ?
#
loop_
_entity_poly.entity_id
_entity_poly.type
_entity_poly.pdbx_seq_one_letter_code
_entity_poly.pdbx_strand_id
1 'polypeptide(L)' 'RGLRTLVVAFRKLSITEYDKFTRAAERARQVIGAERAQRIDKAYHMLENNLTLLGVTGVEDRLQEGVEETLESLRVAGIK' A
#
# COMPACT_ATOMS: atom_id res chain seq x y z
N ARG A 1 -8.88 -10.68 15.67
CA ARG A 1 -7.84 -11.26 14.79
C ARG A 1 -6.95 -10.14 14.28
N GLY A 2 -5.64 -10.22 14.53
CA GLY A 2 -4.66 -9.22 14.08
C GLY A 2 -4.17 -9.53 12.66
N LEU A 3 -5.01 -9.32 11.65
CA LEU A 3 -4.61 -9.51 10.25
C LEU A 3 -4.01 -8.21 9.69
N ARG A 4 -2.93 -8.33 8.91
CA ARG A 4 -2.48 -7.25 8.02
C ARG A 4 -3.35 -7.26 6.78
N THR A 5 -3.99 -6.14 6.46
CA THR A 5 -4.90 -6.04 5.32
C THR A 5 -4.28 -5.23 4.18
N LEU A 6 -4.53 -5.65 2.94
CA LEU A 6 -4.22 -4.88 1.74
C LEU A 6 -5.46 -4.76 0.87
N VAL A 7 -5.76 -3.54 0.43
CA VAL A 7 -6.87 -3.24 -0.47
C VAL A 7 -6.36 -3.23 -1.90
N VAL A 8 -7.06 -3.91 -2.81
CA VAL A 8 -6.71 -3.98 -4.23
C VAL A 8 -7.82 -3.34 -5.05
N ALA A 9 -7.46 -2.39 -5.91
CA ALA A 9 -8.36 -1.71 -6.82
C ALA A 9 -7.68 -1.51 -8.18
N PHE A 10 -8.46 -1.31 -9.23
CA PHE A 10 -7.94 -1.14 -10.59
C PHE A 10 -8.69 -0.05 -11.35
N ARG A 11 -8.07 0.43 -12.42
CA ARG A 11 -8.72 1.29 -13.42
C ARG A 11 -8.24 0.91 -14.80
N LYS A 12 -9.16 0.80 -15.75
CA LYS A 12 -8.82 0.64 -17.16
C LYS A 12 -8.43 2.00 -17.72
N LEU A 13 -7.27 2.10 -18.36
CA LEU A 13 -6.81 3.32 -19.00
C LEU A 13 -7.04 3.22 -20.51
N SER A 14 -7.44 4.34 -21.11
CA SER A 14 -7.30 4.52 -22.54
C SER A 14 -5.83 4.68 -22.92
N ILE A 15 -5.51 4.44 -24.20
CA ILE A 15 -4.15 4.61 -24.73
C ILE A 15 -3.65 6.05 -24.54
N THR A 16 -4.53 7.04 -24.72
CA THR A 16 -4.18 8.46 -24.57
C THR A 16 -3.85 8.83 -23.12
N GLU A 17 -4.60 8.31 -22.14
CA GLU A 17 -4.31 8.49 -20.72
C GLU A 17 -2.99 7.83 -20.32
N TYR A 18 -2.76 6.60 -20.81
CA TYR A 18 -1.52 5.88 -20.58
C TYR A 18 -0.31 6.62 -21.16
N ASP A 19 -0.40 7.12 -22.39
CA ASP A 19 0.67 7.89 -23.03
C ASP A 19 0.94 9.20 -22.27
N LYS A 20 -0.11 9.90 -21.84
CA LYS A 20 0.01 11.14 -21.07
C LYS A 20 0.73 10.89 -19.74
N PHE A 21 0.34 9.83 -19.02
CA PHE A 21 1.00 9.39 -17.79
C PHE A 21 2.47 9.04 -18.05
N THR A 22 2.74 8.18 -19.03
CA THR A 22 4.09 7.69 -19.32
C THR A 22 5.04 8.85 -19.65
N ARG A 23 4.60 9.81 -20.47
CA ARG A 23 5.38 11.03 -20.75
C ARG A 23 5.62 11.88 -19.50
N ALA A 24 4.65 12.00 -18.61
CA ALA A 24 4.81 12.75 -17.37
C ALA A 24 5.80 12.06 -16.42
N ALA A 25 5.71 10.73 -16.30
CA ALA A 25 6.59 9.93 -15.47
C ALA A 25 8.04 9.93 -16.00
N GLU A 26 8.26 9.84 -17.32
CA GLU A 26 9.60 9.95 -17.90
C GLU A 26 10.23 11.32 -17.65
N ARG A 27 9.47 12.41 -17.89
CA ARG A 27 9.96 13.76 -17.59
C ARG A 27 10.30 13.93 -16.11
N ALA A 28 9.50 13.36 -15.21
CA ALA A 28 9.77 13.40 -13.78
C ALA A 28 11.05 12.62 -13.43
N ARG A 29 11.29 11.45 -14.05
CA ARG A 29 12.51 10.65 -13.84
C ARG A 29 13.79 11.38 -14.22
N GLN A 30 13.73 12.19 -15.28
CA GLN A 30 14.88 12.95 -15.81
C GLN A 30 15.24 14.20 -14.99
N VAL A 31 14.38 14.62 -14.05
CA VAL A 31 14.66 15.77 -13.17
C VAL A 31 15.77 15.41 -12.19
N ILE A 32 16.79 16.25 -12.10
CA ILE A 32 17.89 16.12 -11.13
C ILE A 32 17.63 17.07 -9.96
N GLY A 33 17.86 16.59 -8.74
CA GLY A 33 17.70 17.39 -7.52
C GLY A 33 16.39 17.11 -6.78
N ALA A 34 16.12 17.95 -5.77
CA ALA A 34 15.08 17.70 -4.76
C ALA A 34 13.65 17.63 -5.32
N GLU A 35 13.36 18.31 -6.43
CA GLU A 35 12.01 18.30 -7.05
C GLU A 35 11.62 16.96 -7.67
N ARG A 36 12.58 16.05 -7.92
CA ARG A 36 12.33 14.78 -8.61
C ARG A 36 11.24 13.96 -7.92
N ALA A 37 11.33 13.83 -6.59
CA ALA A 37 10.37 13.06 -5.80
C ALA A 37 8.95 13.61 -5.95
N GLN A 38 8.79 14.94 -5.83
CA GLN A 38 7.49 15.61 -5.98
C GLN A 38 6.90 15.45 -7.40
N ARG A 39 7.74 15.50 -8.43
CA ARG A 39 7.28 15.33 -9.81
C ARG A 39 6.88 13.90 -10.12
N ILE A 40 7.57 12.92 -9.54
CA ILE A 40 7.19 11.51 -9.62
C ILE A 40 5.83 11.31 -8.95
N ASP A 41 5.68 11.78 -7.71
CA ASP A 41 4.43 11.69 -6.95
C ASP A 41 3.23 12.27 -7.73
N LYS A 42 3.38 13.48 -8.27
CA LYS A 42 2.38 14.11 -9.16
C LYS A 42 2.03 13.27 -10.38
N ALA A 43 3.01 12.59 -10.99
CA ALA A 43 2.76 11.74 -12.16
C ALA A 43 1.95 10.49 -11.76
N TYR A 44 2.25 9.85 -10.64
CA TYR A 44 1.52 8.67 -10.16
C TYR A 44 0.10 8.99 -9.69
N HIS A 45 -0.11 10.15 -9.06
CA HIS A 45 -1.45 10.62 -8.71
C HIS A 45 -2.40 10.79 -9.90
N MET A 46 -1.89 10.93 -11.13
CA MET A 46 -2.73 10.90 -12.34
C MET A 46 -3.45 9.56 -12.54
N LEU A 47 -2.90 8.47 -11.99
CA LEU A 47 -3.44 7.12 -12.06
C LEU A 47 -4.26 6.72 -10.82
N GLU A 48 -3.89 7.23 -9.64
CA GLU A 48 -4.46 6.87 -8.34
C GLU A 48 -5.79 7.56 -8.03
N ASN A 49 -6.67 7.67 -9.02
CA ASN A 49 -8.00 8.25 -8.89
C ASN A 49 -9.02 7.46 -9.72
N ASN A 50 -10.29 7.50 -9.34
CA ASN A 50 -11.38 6.80 -10.05
C ASN A 50 -11.13 5.30 -10.20
N LEU A 51 -10.61 4.66 -9.15
CA LEU A 51 -10.37 3.23 -9.11
C LEU A 51 -11.67 2.47 -8.78
N THR A 52 -11.80 1.27 -9.34
CA THR A 52 -12.84 0.30 -8.96
C THR A 52 -12.23 -0.69 -7.96
N LEU A 53 -12.85 -0.82 -6.79
CA LEU A 53 -12.43 -1.77 -5.77
C LEU A 53 -12.61 -3.21 -6.28
N LEU A 54 -11.56 -4.04 -6.18
CA LEU A 54 -11.63 -5.47 -6.46
C LEU A 54 -11.85 -6.28 -5.19
N GLY A 55 -11.18 -5.90 -4.10
CA GLY A 55 -11.32 -6.60 -2.83
C GLY A 55 -10.20 -6.27 -1.84
N VAL A 56 -10.15 -7.07 -0.78
CA VAL A 56 -9.21 -6.93 0.33
C VAL A 56 -8.61 -8.30 0.65
N THR A 57 -7.30 -8.36 0.85
CA THR A 57 -6.62 -9.55 1.38
C THR A 57 -6.33 -9.36 2.87
N GLY A 58 -6.27 -10.46 3.61
CA GLY A 58 -5.86 -10.49 5.01
C GLY A 58 -4.75 -11.50 5.20
N VAL A 59 -3.59 -11.06 5.66
CA VAL A 59 -2.45 -11.91 5.98
C VAL A 59 -2.31 -11.99 7.48
N GLU A 60 -2.28 -13.22 7.99
CA GLU A 60 -2.04 -13.48 9.40
C GLU A 60 -0.55 -13.68 9.64
N ASP A 61 0.03 -12.85 10.50
CA ASP A 61 1.35 -13.13 11.07
C ASP A 61 1.16 -14.21 12.13
N ARG A 62 1.59 -15.44 11.82
CA ARG A 62 1.50 -16.53 12.79
C ARG A 62 2.46 -16.28 13.95
N LEU A 63 1.88 -16.29 15.15
CA LEU A 63 2.64 -16.30 16.39
C LEU A 63 3.16 -17.72 16.66
N GLN A 64 4.10 -17.83 17.60
CA GLN A 64 4.49 -19.13 18.15
C GLN A 64 3.29 -19.79 18.86
N GLU A 65 3.32 -21.11 18.95
CA GLU A 65 2.32 -21.87 19.70
C GLU A 65 2.32 -21.46 21.18
N GLY A 66 1.14 -21.36 21.79
CA GLY A 66 1.02 -21.06 23.23
C GLY A 66 1.18 -19.59 23.61
N VAL A 67 1.43 -18.68 22.66
CA VAL A 67 1.65 -17.25 22.97
C VAL A 67 0.42 -16.61 23.62
N GLU A 68 -0.78 -16.92 23.12
CA GLU A 68 -2.02 -16.32 23.64
C GLU A 68 -2.30 -16.79 25.08
N GLU A 69 -2.15 -18.10 25.33
CA GLU A 69 -2.34 -18.72 26.64
C GLU A 69 -1.28 -18.26 27.66
N THR A 70 -0.04 -18.10 27.21
CA THR A 70 1.07 -17.64 28.05
C THR A 70 0.85 -16.18 28.47
N LEU A 71 0.48 -15.32 27.52
CA LEU A 71 0.19 -13.90 27.81
C LEU A 71 -0.96 -13.75 28.80
N GLU A 72 -2.04 -14.52 28.65
CA GLU A 72 -3.15 -14.46 29.60
C GLU A 72 -2.73 -14.93 31.00
N SER A 73 -1.94 -16.01 31.08
CA SER A 73 -1.42 -16.52 32.37
C SER A 73 -0.55 -15.49 33.10
N LEU A 74 0.35 -14.82 32.38
CA LEU A 74 1.17 -13.74 32.94
C LEU A 74 0.32 -12.57 33.42
N ARG A 75 -0.72 -12.21 32.67
CA ARG A 75 -1.62 -11.11 33.03
C ARG A 75 -2.42 -11.42 34.30
N VAL A 76 -2.92 -12.64 34.45
CA VAL A 76 -3.61 -13.12 35.67
C VAL A 76 -2.66 -13.10 36.88
N ALA A 77 -1.38 -13.40 36.67
CA ALA A 77 -0.34 -13.32 37.70
C ALA A 77 0.06 -11.87 38.07
N GLY A 78 -0.54 -10.86 37.43
CA GLY A 78 -0.26 -9.44 37.70
C GLY A 78 1.02 -8.91 37.05
N ILE A 79 1.61 -9.66 36.11
CA ILE A 79 2.81 -9.26 35.37
C ILE A 79 2.39 -8.43 34.15
N LYS A 80 3.05 -7.27 33.96
CA LYS A 80 2.84 -6.34 32.83
C LYS A 80 4.08 -6.24 31.96
#